data_AF-A0A1G1FYY8-F1
#
_entry.id   AF-A0A1G1FYY8-F1
#
_cell.length_a   1.000
_cell.length_b   1.000
_cell.length_c   1.000
_cell.angle_alpha   90.00
_cell.angle_beta   90.00
_cell.angle_gamma   90.00
#
_symmetry.space_group_name_H-M   'P 1'
#
loop_
_entity.id
_entity.type
_entity.pdbx_description
1 polymer ?
#
loop_
_entity_poly.entity_id
_entity_poly.type
_entity_poly.pdbx_seq_one_letter_code
_entity_poly.pdbx_strand_id
1 'polypeptide(L)'
;MDYIKKLLGAYERFNADAAFIVLEIENPKQYGIIEGNEVETGIFKVKATIEKPEKPPTNLAIMAMYAFHPVIFKALEATQPGRGGEVQLTDAIQKLIDWGLNVYAVKLSKDYAHLDIGSPERYWEALSLSYKHFCGEASK
;
A
#
# COMPACT_ATOMS: atom_id res chain seq x y z
N MET A 1 8.11 -6.98 -12.10
CA MET A 1 9.50 -6.60 -11.73
C MET A 1 9.77 -5.10 -11.78
N ASP A 2 9.16 -4.33 -12.69
CA ASP A 2 9.40 -2.86 -12.78
C ASP A 2 8.95 -2.07 -11.54
N TYR A 3 7.86 -2.46 -10.89
CA TYR A 3 7.31 -1.77 -9.72
C TYR A 3 8.19 -1.87 -8.45
N ILE A 4 8.91 -2.98 -8.25
CA ILE A 4 9.87 -3.10 -7.12
C ILE A 4 11.01 -2.09 -7.32
N LYS A 5 11.51 -1.95 -8.55
CA LYS A 5 12.55 -0.95 -8.86
C LYS A 5 12.04 0.47 -8.64
N LYS A 6 10.80 0.76 -9.04
CA LYS A 6 10.15 2.06 -8.77
C LYS A 6 10.03 2.34 -7.27
N LEU A 7 9.60 1.35 -6.48
CA LEU A 7 9.50 1.44 -5.03
C LEU A 7 10.86 1.73 -4.38
N LEU A 8 11.86 0.91 -4.69
CA LEU A 8 13.22 1.06 -4.13
C LEU A 8 13.89 2.36 -4.60
N GLY A 9 13.68 2.75 -5.86
CA GLY A 9 14.18 4.01 -6.39
C GLY A 9 13.57 5.24 -5.69
N ALA A 10 12.28 5.20 -5.35
CA ALA A 10 11.66 6.25 -4.54
C ALA A 10 12.19 6.22 -3.09
N TYR A 11 12.32 5.03 -2.49
CA TYR A 11 12.87 4.86 -1.14
C TYR A 11 14.27 5.48 -1.02
N GLU A 12 15.17 5.18 -1.97
CA GLU A 12 16.54 5.72 -1.99
C GLU A 12 16.57 7.21 -2.33
N ARG A 13 15.89 7.64 -3.40
CA ARG A 13 15.95 9.04 -3.88
C ARG A 13 15.46 10.04 -2.86
N PHE A 14 14.41 9.68 -2.12
CA PHE A 14 13.81 10.57 -1.12
C PHE A 14 14.35 10.34 0.30
N ASN A 15 15.36 9.49 0.46
CA ASN A 15 15.90 9.08 1.76
C ASN A 15 14.76 8.74 2.75
N ALA A 16 13.88 7.86 2.29
CA ALA A 16 12.66 7.52 3.00
C ALA A 16 12.94 6.59 4.19
N ASP A 17 12.22 6.80 5.28
CA ASP A 17 12.13 5.85 6.39
C ASP A 17 11.11 4.74 6.09
N ALA A 18 10.12 5.05 5.26
CA ALA A 18 9.15 4.10 4.74
C ALA A 18 8.72 4.49 3.33
N ALA A 19 8.68 3.52 2.42
CA ALA A 19 8.04 3.65 1.12
C ALA A 19 7.13 2.45 0.85
N PHE A 20 6.01 2.65 0.16
CA PHE A 20 5.12 1.55 -0.21
C PHE A 20 4.33 1.83 -1.48
N ILE A 21 3.74 0.78 -2.04
CA ILE A 21 2.89 0.88 -3.22
C ILE A 21 1.47 1.29 -2.83
N VAL A 22 0.87 2.18 -3.63
CA VAL A 22 -0.57 2.44 -3.58
C VAL A 22 -1.24 2.20 -4.92
N LEU A 23 -2.50 1.80 -4.87
CA LEU A 23 -3.39 1.73 -6.03
C LEU A 23 -4.64 2.57 -5.78
N GLU A 24 -5.18 3.11 -6.86
CA GLU A 24 -6.46 3.79 -6.83
C GLU A 24 -7.58 2.77 -6.99
N ILE A 25 -8.42 2.60 -5.95
CA ILE A 25 -9.44 1.55 -5.90
C ILE A 25 -10.84 2.10 -5.67
N GLU A 26 -11.87 1.43 -6.19
CA GLU A 26 -13.25 1.88 -6.08
C GLU A 26 -13.85 1.67 -4.68
N ASN A 27 -13.43 0.64 -3.95
CA ASN A 27 -13.90 0.34 -2.60
C ASN A 27 -12.79 0.43 -1.53
N PRO A 28 -12.40 1.65 -1.12
CA PRO A 28 -11.27 1.87 -0.23
C PRO A 28 -11.47 1.40 1.22
N LYS A 29 -12.70 1.13 1.66
CA LYS A 29 -13.00 0.83 3.08
C LYS A 29 -12.36 -0.46 3.61
N GLN A 30 -11.92 -1.34 2.73
CA GLN A 30 -11.31 -2.63 3.09
C GLN A 30 -9.79 -2.57 3.28
N TYR A 31 -9.17 -1.41 3.03
CA TYR A 31 -7.72 -1.25 2.97
C TYR A 31 -7.24 -0.14 3.91
N GLY A 32 -5.93 -0.12 4.17
CA GLY A 32 -5.26 1.07 4.68
C GLY A 32 -5.25 2.15 3.59
N ILE A 33 -5.66 3.37 3.93
CA ILE A 33 -5.79 4.49 2.99
C ILE A 33 -4.80 5.58 3.36
N ILE A 34 -4.22 6.23 2.35
CA ILE A 34 -3.31 7.36 2.58
C ILE A 34 -3.97 8.70 2.26
N GLU A 35 -3.49 9.74 2.93
CA GLU A 35 -3.59 11.12 2.51
C GLU A 35 -2.17 11.68 2.35
N GLY A 36 -1.94 12.49 1.31
CA GLY A 36 -0.61 13.02 1.04
C GLY A 36 -0.60 14.00 -0.12
N ASN A 37 0.52 14.67 -0.30
CA ASN A 37 0.74 15.53 -1.45
C ASN A 37 1.53 14.78 -2.51
N GLU A 38 1.11 14.87 -3.77
CA GLU A 38 1.96 14.45 -4.89
C GLU A 38 3.15 15.41 -4.99
N VAL A 39 4.37 14.87 -4.88
CA VAL A 39 5.62 15.65 -4.96
C VAL A 39 6.31 15.47 -6.30
N GLU A 40 6.06 14.35 -6.97
CA GLU A 40 6.44 14.04 -8.34
C GLU A 40 5.38 13.11 -8.93
N THR A 41 5.32 12.98 -10.26
CA THR A 41 4.32 12.14 -10.93
C THR A 41 4.29 10.71 -10.36
N GLY A 42 3.16 10.35 -9.76
CA GLY A 42 2.94 9.05 -9.14
C GLY A 42 3.66 8.84 -7.80
N ILE A 43 4.25 9.88 -7.20
CA ILE A 43 4.96 9.78 -5.91
C ILE A 43 4.36 10.78 -4.94
N PHE A 44 3.92 10.27 -3.80
CA PHE A 44 3.23 11.03 -2.77
C PHE A 44 4.10 11.10 -1.51
N LYS A 45 4.27 12.30 -0.96
CA LYS A 45 4.68 12.47 0.44
C LYS A 45 3.48 12.22 1.32
N VAL A 46 3.51 11.15 2.10
CA VAL A 46 2.38 10.72 2.92
C VAL A 46 2.30 11.59 4.17
N LYS A 47 1.10 12.07 4.47
CA LYS A 47 0.77 12.91 5.63
C LYS A 47 -0.11 12.20 6.65
N ALA A 48 -0.91 11.24 6.20
CA ALA A 48 -1.69 10.40 7.09
C ALA A 48 -1.91 9.03 6.47
N THR A 49 -2.04 8.03 7.32
CA THR A 49 -2.48 6.68 6.98
C THR A 49 -3.59 6.25 7.92
N ILE A 50 -4.66 5.67 7.39
CA ILE A 50 -5.85 5.30 8.16
C ILE A 50 -6.25 3.87 7.82
N GLU A 51 -6.32 2.99 8.82
CA GLU A 51 -6.70 1.58 8.63
C GLU A 51 -8.21 1.43 8.42
N LYS A 52 -8.62 0.92 7.26
CA LYS A 52 -10.01 0.55 6.92
C LYS A 52 -11.04 1.62 7.32
N PRO A 53 -10.89 2.88 6.85
CA PRO A 53 -11.76 3.98 7.28
C PRO A 53 -13.21 3.78 6.87
N GLU A 54 -14.16 4.12 7.74
CA GLU A 54 -15.59 4.14 7.40
C GLU A 54 -15.92 5.20 6.34
N LYS A 55 -15.21 6.33 6.40
CA LYS A 55 -15.24 7.46 5.45
C LYS A 55 -13.82 7.74 4.95
N PRO A 56 -13.39 7.06 3.87
CA PRO A 56 -12.05 7.22 3.32
C PRO A 56 -11.82 8.64 2.81
N PRO A 57 -10.72 9.33 3.20
CA PRO A 57 -10.42 10.68 2.73
C PRO A 57 -9.93 10.69 1.28
N THR A 58 -9.36 9.57 0.82
CA THR A 58 -8.94 9.34 -0.57
C THR A 58 -9.32 7.92 -0.99
N ASN A 59 -9.07 7.59 -2.26
CA ASN A 59 -9.17 6.25 -2.82
C ASN A 59 -7.80 5.58 -3.05
N LEU A 60 -6.73 6.13 -2.47
CA LEU A 60 -5.37 5.58 -2.58
C LEU A 60 -5.14 4.54 -1.49
N ALA A 61 -5.23 3.27 -1.88
CA ALA A 61 -5.08 2.13 -0.97
C ALA A 61 -3.66 1.59 -0.95
N ILE A 62 -3.18 1.32 0.26
CA ILE A 62 -1.89 0.69 0.54
C ILE A 62 -1.92 -0.75 0.08
N MET A 63 -1.01 -1.12 -0.81
CA MET A 63 -0.78 -2.48 -1.23
C MET A 63 0.29 -3.12 -0.36
N ALA A 64 0.26 -4.45 -0.23
CA ALA A 64 1.14 -5.23 0.65
C ALA A 64 2.60 -5.32 0.13
N MET A 65 3.23 -4.16 -0.13
CA MET A 65 4.56 -4.00 -0.68
C MET A 65 5.23 -2.79 -0.08
N TYR A 66 6.23 -3.02 0.75
CA TYR A 66 6.85 -2.01 1.59
C TYR A 66 8.38 -2.10 1.51
N ALA A 67 9.03 -0.95 1.62
CA ALA A 67 10.44 -0.79 1.92
C ALA A 67 10.55 0.03 3.20
N PHE A 68 11.21 -0.50 4.22
CA PHE A 68 11.30 0.14 5.54
C PHE A 68 12.74 0.28 6.01
N HIS A 69 13.02 1.42 6.63
CA HIS A 69 14.12 1.57 7.55
C HIS A 69 13.79 0.82 8.86
N PRO A 70 14.77 0.22 9.57
CA PRO A 70 14.53 -0.56 10.79
C PRO A 70 13.79 0.17 11.92
N VAL A 71 13.71 1.50 11.87
CA VAL A 71 12.90 2.32 12.80
C VAL A 71 11.43 1.89 12.85
N ILE A 72 10.89 1.25 11.79
CA ILE A 72 9.53 0.68 11.80
C ILE A 72 9.29 -0.28 12.97
N PHE A 73 10.30 -1.04 13.42
CA PHE A 73 10.13 -1.96 14.55
C PHE A 73 9.86 -1.23 15.86
N LYS A 74 10.47 -0.05 16.06
CA LYS A 74 10.18 0.81 17.21
C LYS A 74 8.76 1.37 17.14
N ALA A 75 8.32 1.74 15.93
CA ALA A 75 6.96 2.23 15.73
C ALA A 75 5.93 1.12 16.02
N LEU A 76 6.18 -0.09 15.55
CA LEU A 76 5.34 -1.28 15.83
C LEU A 76 5.28 -1.59 17.33
N GLU A 77 6.41 -1.56 18.04
CA GLU A 77 6.46 -1.76 19.49
C GLU A 77 5.64 -0.70 20.26
N ALA A 78 5.66 0.54 19.78
CA ALA A 78 4.88 1.64 20.34
C ALA A 78 3.40 1.64 19.92
N THR A 79 2.99 0.77 18.99
CA THR A 79 1.62 0.66 18.48
C THR A 79 0.80 -0.24 19.38
N GLN A 80 -0.22 0.35 19.99
CA GLN A 80 -1.23 -0.41 20.72
C GLN A 80 -2.14 -1.16 19.75
N PRO A 81 -2.74 -2.28 20.16
CA PRO A 81 -3.74 -2.97 19.38
C PRO A 81 -4.86 -2.02 18.93
N GLY A 82 -5.13 -1.99 17.63
CA GLY A 82 -6.15 -1.18 17.00
C GLY A 82 -7.37 -2.01 16.62
N ARG A 83 -7.75 -1.94 15.35
CA ARG A 83 -8.91 -2.67 14.83
C ARG A 83 -8.74 -4.18 15.04
N GLY A 84 -9.80 -4.82 15.53
CA GLY A 84 -9.80 -6.27 15.77
C GLY A 84 -8.90 -6.74 16.93
N GLY A 85 -8.32 -5.82 17.70
CA GLY A 85 -7.34 -6.16 18.74
C GLY A 85 -5.97 -6.56 18.18
N GLU A 86 -5.68 -6.20 16.93
CA GLU A 86 -4.40 -6.47 16.26
C GLU A 86 -3.50 -5.24 16.27
N VAL A 87 -2.19 -5.46 16.29
CA VAL A 87 -1.19 -4.40 16.03
C VAL A 87 -1.15 -4.15 14.53
N GLN A 88 -1.69 -3.01 14.09
CA GLN A 88 -1.83 -2.69 12.67
C GLN A 88 -0.56 -2.02 12.12
N LEU A 89 -0.08 -2.51 10.98
CA LEU A 89 1.08 -1.90 10.29
C LEU A 89 0.76 -0.46 9.85
N THR A 90 -0.48 -0.20 9.40
CA THR A 90 -0.96 1.14 9.04
C THR A 90 -0.81 2.13 10.18
N ASP A 91 -1.15 1.72 11.42
CA ASP A 91 -1.03 2.58 12.60
C ASP A 91 0.44 2.82 12.98
N ALA A 92 1.32 1.82 12.78
CA ALA A 92 2.76 1.99 12.95
C ALA A 92 3.37 2.94 11.90
N ILE A 93 2.91 2.90 10.65
CA ILE A 93 3.32 3.86 9.62
C ILE A 93 2.86 5.28 10.01
N GLN A 94 1.64 5.45 10.54
CA GLN A 94 1.18 6.73 11.05
C GLN A 94 2.12 7.27 12.13
N LYS A 95 2.59 6.43 13.05
CA LYS A 95 3.58 6.85 14.06
C LYS A 95 4.90 7.33 13.47
N LEU A 96 5.38 6.72 12.38
CA LEU A 96 6.56 7.22 11.69
C LEU A 96 6.33 8.67 11.20
N ILE A 97 5.15 8.95 10.66
CA ILE A 97 4.76 10.30 10.23
C ILE A 97 4.71 11.25 11.44
N ASP A 98 4.09 10.81 12.55
CA ASP A 98 3.99 11.61 13.78
C ASP A 98 5.36 11.92 14.41
N TRP A 99 6.35 11.03 14.20
CA TRP A 99 7.74 11.22 14.61
C TRP A 99 8.55 12.13 13.66
N GLY A 100 7.90 12.68 12.63
CA GLY A 100 8.53 13.56 11.64
C GLY A 100 9.40 12.82 10.63
N LEU A 101 9.22 11.50 10.48
CA LEU A 101 10.00 10.69 9.56
C LEU A 101 9.46 10.73 8.14
N ASN A 102 10.31 10.30 7.20
CA ASN A 102 10.06 10.44 5.78
C ASN A 102 9.27 9.25 5.22
N VAL A 103 7.95 9.44 5.06
CA VAL A 103 7.07 8.41 4.49
C VAL A 103 6.61 8.79 3.07
N TYR A 104 6.76 7.87 2.13
CA TYR A 104 6.40 8.06 0.73
C TYR A 104 5.54 6.91 0.18
N ALA A 105 4.71 7.22 -0.80
CA ALA A 105 3.93 6.22 -1.53
C ALA A 105 4.17 6.34 -3.03
N VAL A 106 4.24 5.19 -3.71
CA VAL A 106 4.39 5.09 -5.16
C VAL A 106 3.10 4.55 -5.75
N LYS A 107 2.40 5.38 -6.51
CA LYS A 107 1.19 5.01 -7.23
C LYS A 107 1.55 4.23 -8.49
N LEU A 108 0.98 3.04 -8.63
CA LEU A 108 1.06 2.26 -9.87
C LEU A 108 -0.16 2.53 -10.76
N SER A 109 -0.02 2.26 -12.06
CA SER A 109 -1.15 2.35 -12.99
C SER A 109 -2.19 1.26 -12.69
N LYS A 110 -3.42 1.47 -13.15
CA LYS A 110 -4.51 0.48 -13.00
C LYS A 110 -4.26 -0.81 -13.79
N ASP A 111 -3.30 -0.79 -14.72
CA ASP A 111 -2.95 -1.95 -15.55
C ASP A 111 -2.19 -3.03 -14.76
N TYR A 112 -1.73 -2.71 -13.55
CA TYR A 112 -1.16 -3.72 -12.65
C TYR A 112 -2.30 -4.54 -12.03
N ALA A 113 -2.33 -5.83 -12.35
CA ALA A 113 -3.26 -6.77 -11.74
C ALA A 113 -3.02 -6.85 -10.22
N HIS A 114 -3.96 -6.31 -9.44
CA HIS A 114 -4.03 -6.55 -8.01
C HIS A 114 -4.84 -7.82 -7.78
N LEU A 115 -4.13 -8.93 -7.53
CA LEU A 115 -4.76 -10.19 -7.12
C LEU A 115 -4.72 -10.28 -5.60
N ASP A 116 -5.90 -10.36 -5.01
CA ASP A 116 -6.08 -10.70 -3.61
C ASP A 116 -6.67 -12.12 -3.55
N ILE A 117 -6.21 -12.92 -2.60
CA ILE A 117 -6.66 -14.30 -2.40
C ILE A 117 -7.30 -14.50 -1.02
N GLY A 118 -7.70 -13.40 -0.37
CA GLY A 118 -8.28 -13.39 0.98
C GLY A 118 -9.75 -13.83 1.08
N SER A 119 -10.45 -14.04 -0.04
CA SER A 119 -11.81 -14.62 -0.04
C SER A 119 -11.94 -15.74 -1.08
N PRO A 120 -12.90 -16.68 -0.92
CA PRO A 120 -13.14 -17.73 -1.91
C PRO A 120 -13.40 -17.19 -3.33
N GLU A 121 -14.15 -16.10 -3.44
CA GLU A 121 -14.48 -15.46 -4.72
C GLU A 121 -13.24 -14.85 -5.38
N ARG A 122 -12.42 -14.12 -4.61
CA ARG A 122 -11.19 -13.49 -5.12
C ARG A 122 -10.13 -14.54 -5.47
N TYR A 123 -10.07 -15.63 -4.71
CA TYR A 123 -9.22 -16.76 -5.03
C TYR A 123 -9.64 -17.43 -6.35
N TRP A 124 -10.94 -17.64 -6.57
CA TRP A 124 -11.46 -18.14 -7.84
C TRP A 124 -11.15 -17.21 -9.01
N GLU A 125 -11.28 -15.89 -8.81
CA GLU A 125 -10.90 -14.89 -9.81
C GLU A 125 -9.41 -14.97 -10.17
N ALA A 126 -8.53 -15.06 -9.17
CA ALA A 126 -7.09 -15.21 -9.38
C ALA A 126 -6.75 -16.49 -10.16
N LEU A 127 -7.40 -17.62 -9.84
CA LEU A 127 -7.25 -18.87 -10.59
C LEU A 127 -7.76 -18.74 -12.02
N SER A 128 -8.94 -18.13 -12.20
CA SER A 128 -9.57 -17.94 -13.50
C SER A 128 -8.71 -17.06 -14.41
N LEU A 129 -8.13 -15.97 -13.88
CA LEU A 129 -7.24 -15.09 -14.62
C LEU A 129 -5.95 -15.82 -15.02
N SER A 130 -5.36 -16.57 -14.09
CA SER A 130 -4.16 -17.36 -14.35
C SER A 130 -4.39 -18.41 -15.44
N TYR A 131 -5.54 -19.08 -15.40
CA TYR A 131 -5.96 -20.05 -16.42
C TYR A 131 -6.15 -19.40 -17.79
N LYS A 132 -6.89 -18.28 -17.87
CA LYS A 132 -7.07 -17.53 -19.13
C LYS A 132 -5.74 -17.06 -19.73
N HIS A 133 -4.81 -16.64 -18.88
CA HIS A 133 -3.46 -16.27 -19.32
C HIS A 133 -2.70 -17.46 -19.91
N PHE A 134 -2.74 -18.62 -19.24
CA PHE A 134 -2.15 -19.86 -19.77
C PHE A 134 -2.76 -20.28 -21.12
N CYS A 135 -4.08 -20.14 -21.27
CA CYS A 135 -4.79 -20.45 -22.51
C CYS A 135 -4.57 -19.42 -23.64
N GLY A 136 -3.90 -18.29 -23.38
CA GLY A 136 -3.74 -17.21 -24.35
C GLY A 136 -5.00 -16.38 -24.61
N GLU A 137 -6.04 -16.57 -23.80
CA GLU A 137 -7.32 -15.86 -23.89
C GLU A 137 -7.29 -14.51 -23.18
N ALA A 138 -6.31 -14.30 -22.30
CA ALA A 138 -6.02 -12.99 -21.73
C ALA A 138 -5.06 -12.23 -22.65
N SER A 139 -5.57 -11.44 -23.58
CA SER A 139 -4.77 -10.44 -24.32
C SER A 139 -5.54 -9.16 -24.60
N LYS A 140 -5.43 -8.20 -23.69
CA LYS A 140 -4.86 -6.85 -23.85
C LYS A 140 -5.19 -6.01 -22.63
#